data_AF-A0A1F6BLA3-F1
#
_entry.id   AF-A0A1F6BLA3-F1
#
_cell.length_a   1.000
_cell.length_b   1.000
_cell.length_c   1.000
_cell.angle_alpha   90.00
_cell.angle_beta   90.00
_cell.angle_gamma   90.00
#
_symmetry.space_group_name_H-M   'P 1'
#
loop_
_entity.id
_entity.type
_entity.pdbx_description
1 polymer ?
#
loop_
_entity_poly.entity_id
_entity_poly.type
_entity_poly.pdbx_seq_one_letter_code
_entity_poly.pdbx_strand_id
1 'polypeptide(L)'
;MITIQSSSARLRCVKRSIERSEDLLELIITDVRVLCGVRNFSFQSVPLRLVGGERHEDIHAWYSWTPSECSIVAEIPDSFGDSIGAFGLAVLAHEYFHLILKKNDALVVLLDECVKEYRKMFAAVVYLEKGISARKLFEELIISSFIPEGYLAEKHLNLVVMGAHEATDLSSLRRLVAARVASSAKEYVESARQIDRTYLGRILEVIDGLELKTPQST
;
A
#
# COMPACT_ATOMS: atom_id res chain seq x y z
N MET A 1 -18.57 3.59 6.13
CA MET A 1 -19.42 2.72 6.99
C MET A 1 -18.70 1.41 7.23
N ILE A 2 -18.41 1.04 8.48
CA ILE A 2 -17.73 -0.22 8.82
C ILE A 2 -18.77 -1.29 9.16
N THR A 3 -18.73 -2.42 8.46
CA THR A 3 -19.64 -3.55 8.67
C THR A 3 -18.87 -4.78 9.14
N ILE A 4 -19.52 -5.64 9.95
CA ILE A 4 -18.96 -6.90 10.42
C ILE A 4 -19.78 -8.02 9.82
N GLN A 5 -19.12 -9.04 9.24
CA GLN A 5 -19.81 -10.17 8.60
C GLN A 5 -20.11 -11.36 9.54
N SER A 6 -19.86 -11.21 10.85
CA SER A 6 -20.20 -12.21 11.88
C SER A 6 -20.56 -11.55 13.22
N SER A 7 -21.16 -12.32 14.14
CA SER A 7 -21.51 -11.87 15.49
C SER A 7 -20.32 -11.87 16.47
N SER A 8 -19.08 -11.89 15.97
CA SER A 8 -17.86 -11.94 16.78
C SER A 8 -17.67 -10.71 17.67
N ALA A 9 -17.51 -10.93 18.97
CA ALA A 9 -17.20 -9.89 19.94
C ALA A 9 -15.85 -9.21 19.64
N ARG A 10 -14.86 -9.99 19.18
CA ARG A 10 -13.54 -9.49 18.75
C ARG A 10 -13.67 -8.50 17.60
N LEU A 11 -14.40 -8.86 16.54
CA LEU A 11 -14.59 -7.97 15.40
C LEU A 11 -15.32 -6.67 15.79
N ARG A 12 -16.20 -6.71 16.81
CA ARG A 12 -16.79 -5.50 17.40
C ARG A 12 -15.76 -4.64 18.14
N CYS A 13 -14.81 -5.24 18.83
CA CYS A 13 -13.70 -4.50 19.45
C CYS A 13 -12.82 -3.84 18.39
N VAL A 14 -12.40 -4.59 17.37
CA VAL A 14 -11.59 -4.06 16.26
C VAL A 14 -12.33 -2.95 15.51
N LYS A 15 -13.62 -3.13 15.20
CA LYS A 15 -14.46 -2.07 14.62
C LYS A 15 -14.41 -0.79 15.45
N ARG A 16 -14.65 -0.88 16.75
CA ARG A 16 -14.58 0.29 17.66
C ARG A 16 -13.19 0.91 17.71
N SER A 17 -12.14 0.10 17.60
CA SER A 17 -10.77 0.60 17.54
C SER A 17 -10.51 1.40 16.26
N ILE A 18 -11.04 0.95 15.12
CA ILE A 18 -10.95 1.68 13.84
C ILE A 18 -11.78 2.96 13.91
N GLU A 19 -13.01 2.90 14.43
CA GLU A 19 -13.89 4.07 14.62
C GLU A 19 -13.22 5.16 15.48
N ARG A 20 -12.49 4.77 16.53
CA ARG A 20 -11.71 5.71 17.35
C ARG A 20 -10.49 6.30 16.64
N SER A 21 -10.06 5.69 15.53
CA SER A 21 -8.90 6.10 14.74
C SER A 21 -9.30 6.77 13.42
N GLU A 22 -10.58 7.11 13.24
CA GLU A 22 -11.10 7.69 11.99
C GLU A 22 -10.39 8.99 11.62
N ASP A 23 -10.22 9.91 12.57
CA ASP A 23 -9.55 11.19 12.32
C ASP A 23 -8.11 10.97 11.81
N LEU A 24 -7.41 10.00 12.39
CA LEU A 24 -6.05 9.65 11.97
C LEU A 24 -6.02 9.02 10.58
N LEU A 25 -6.96 8.12 10.28
CA LEU A 25 -7.10 7.55 8.93
C LEU A 25 -7.45 8.62 7.89
N GLU A 26 -8.32 9.57 8.20
CA GLU A 26 -8.70 10.65 7.29
C GLU A 26 -7.53 11.62 7.05
N LEU A 27 -6.69 11.87 8.06
CA LEU A 27 -5.42 12.61 7.87
C LEU A 27 -4.48 11.90 6.90
N ILE A 28 -4.27 10.60 7.08
CA ILE A 28 -3.43 9.80 6.15
C ILE A 28 -4.04 9.83 4.73
N ILE A 29 -5.36 9.63 4.61
CA ILE A 29 -6.07 9.66 3.32
C ILE A 29 -5.98 11.04 2.67
N THR A 30 -5.92 12.13 3.44
CA THR A 30 -5.71 13.48 2.92
C THR A 30 -4.35 13.62 2.26
N ASP A 31 -3.27 13.16 2.91
CA ASP A 31 -1.93 13.15 2.30
C ASP A 31 -1.91 12.26 1.05
N VAL A 32 -2.53 11.08 1.10
CA VAL A 32 -2.62 10.16 -0.06
C VAL A 32 -3.39 10.79 -1.22
N ARG A 33 -4.47 11.52 -0.97
CA ARG A 33 -5.23 12.27 -2.00
C ARG A 33 -4.35 13.29 -2.70
N VAL A 34 -3.55 14.02 -1.93
CA VAL A 34 -2.62 15.01 -2.47
C VAL A 34 -1.57 14.32 -3.34
N LEU A 35 -0.94 13.25 -2.85
CA LEU A 35 0.01 12.44 -3.62
C LEU A 35 -0.59 11.92 -4.93
N CYS A 36 -1.85 11.49 -4.91
CA CYS A 36 -2.55 11.00 -6.11
C CYS A 36 -3.16 12.11 -6.98
N GLY A 37 -3.11 13.37 -6.57
CA GLY A 37 -3.78 14.47 -7.29
C GLY A 37 -5.30 14.39 -7.31
N VAL A 38 -5.92 13.71 -6.34
CA VAL A 38 -7.36 13.50 -6.25
C VAL A 38 -8.00 14.54 -5.34
N ARG A 39 -8.89 15.37 -5.91
CA ARG A 39 -9.53 16.46 -5.16
C ARG A 39 -10.47 15.99 -4.07
N ASN A 40 -11.30 14.98 -4.34
CA ASN A 40 -12.36 14.53 -3.44
C ASN A 40 -12.30 13.01 -3.25
N PHE A 41 -12.04 12.60 -2.01
CA PHE A 41 -12.14 11.22 -1.54
C PHE A 41 -12.22 11.26 -0.02
N SER A 42 -12.98 10.37 0.61
CA SER A 42 -13.01 10.28 2.08
C SER A 42 -13.00 8.82 2.51
N PHE A 43 -12.41 8.54 3.66
CA PHE A 43 -12.50 7.24 4.34
C PHE A 43 -13.93 6.70 4.36
N GLN A 44 -14.89 7.56 4.72
CA GLN A 44 -16.29 7.19 4.93
C GLN A 44 -17.00 6.80 3.63
N SER A 45 -16.48 7.24 2.49
CA SER A 45 -17.04 6.96 1.16
C SER A 45 -16.85 5.51 0.70
N VAL A 46 -15.93 4.77 1.34
CA VAL A 46 -15.66 3.37 1.03
C VAL A 46 -16.16 2.48 2.17
N PRO A 47 -17.04 1.50 1.90
CA PRO A 47 -17.40 0.49 2.88
C PRO A 47 -16.18 -0.35 3.30
N LEU A 48 -15.97 -0.49 4.61
CA LEU A 48 -14.97 -1.39 5.19
C LEU A 48 -15.67 -2.59 5.81
N ARG A 49 -15.35 -3.80 5.33
CA ARG A 49 -15.94 -5.05 5.81
C ARG A 49 -14.91 -5.79 6.66
N LEU A 50 -15.24 -6.07 7.91
CA LEU A 50 -14.43 -6.89 8.80
C LEU A 50 -14.92 -8.34 8.75
N VAL A 51 -14.00 -9.25 8.44
CA VAL A 51 -14.24 -10.70 8.40
C VAL A 51 -13.30 -11.42 9.37
N GLY A 52 -13.73 -12.55 9.92
CA GLY A 52 -12.87 -13.37 10.78
C GLY A 52 -12.03 -14.31 9.94
N GLY A 53 -10.74 -14.44 10.27
CA GLY A 53 -9.81 -15.39 9.66
C GLY A 53 -9.35 -16.44 10.69
N GLU A 54 -9.20 -17.69 10.27
CA GLU A 54 -8.90 -18.81 11.18
C GLU A 54 -7.44 -19.33 11.10
N ARG A 55 -6.56 -18.76 10.25
CA ARG A 55 -5.32 -19.45 9.85
C ARG A 55 -4.05 -18.61 9.65
N HIS A 56 -3.95 -17.43 10.25
CA HIS A 56 -2.73 -16.60 10.17
C HIS A 56 -2.59 -15.71 11.41
N GLU A 57 -1.42 -15.10 11.59
CA GLU A 57 -1.15 -14.22 12.75
C GLU A 57 -1.35 -12.73 12.39
N ASP A 58 -1.25 -12.40 11.11
CA ASP A 58 -1.27 -11.02 10.63
C ASP A 58 -2.64 -10.59 10.11
N ILE A 59 -2.96 -9.30 10.25
CA ILE A 59 -4.10 -8.73 9.53
C ILE A 59 -3.83 -8.73 8.04
N HIS A 60 -4.79 -9.25 7.26
CA HIS A 60 -4.80 -9.10 5.81
C HIS A 60 -5.90 -8.14 5.40
N ALA A 61 -5.61 -7.29 4.43
CA ALA A 61 -6.63 -6.46 3.82
C ALA A 61 -6.48 -6.49 2.30
N TRP A 62 -7.59 -6.26 1.62
CA TRP A 62 -7.60 -6.06 0.18
C TRP A 62 -8.73 -5.11 -0.20
N TYR A 63 -8.47 -4.26 -1.17
CA TYR A 63 -9.54 -3.54 -1.85
C TYR A 63 -10.27 -4.47 -2.84
N SER A 64 -11.59 -4.32 -2.91
CA SER A 64 -12.43 -4.84 -3.98
C SER A 64 -12.92 -3.68 -4.80
N TRP A 65 -12.72 -3.75 -6.11
CA TRP A 65 -13.09 -2.67 -7.03
C TRP A 65 -13.82 -3.23 -8.24
N THR A 66 -14.95 -2.62 -8.54
CA THR A 66 -15.71 -2.73 -9.78
C THR A 66 -16.08 -1.33 -10.24
N PRO A 67 -16.50 -1.14 -11.51
CA PRO A 67 -16.95 0.17 -11.98
C PRO A 67 -18.10 0.78 -11.16
N SER A 68 -18.97 -0.05 -10.55
CA SER A 68 -20.15 0.38 -9.78
C SER A 68 -19.94 0.37 -8.26
N GLU A 69 -18.99 -0.40 -7.74
CA GLU A 69 -18.78 -0.58 -6.31
C GLU A 69 -17.30 -0.68 -5.96
N CYS A 70 -16.90 -0.03 -4.88
CA CYS A 70 -15.60 -0.23 -4.26
C CYS A 70 -15.78 -0.49 -2.77
N SER A 71 -14.95 -1.36 -2.20
CA SER A 71 -14.93 -1.64 -0.76
C SER A 71 -13.53 -2.09 -0.34
N ILE A 72 -13.26 -2.02 0.96
CA ILE A 72 -12.09 -2.68 1.55
C ILE A 72 -12.60 -3.82 2.41
N VAL A 73 -11.93 -4.96 2.34
CA VAL A 73 -12.16 -6.08 3.22
C VAL A 73 -10.90 -6.25 4.08
N ALA A 74 -11.09 -6.37 5.39
CA ALA A 74 -10.02 -6.68 6.32
C ALA A 74 -10.35 -7.98 7.05
N GLU A 75 -9.50 -8.98 6.87
CA GLU A 75 -9.53 -10.25 7.54
C GLU A 75 -8.73 -10.18 8.84
N ILE A 76 -9.43 -10.38 9.96
CA ILE A 76 -8.87 -10.28 11.29
C ILE A 76 -8.71 -11.70 11.85
N PRO A 77 -7.48 -12.18 12.05
CA PRO A 77 -7.28 -13.53 12.55
C PRO A 77 -7.82 -13.72 13.97
N ASP A 78 -8.09 -14.97 14.33
CA ASP A 78 -8.60 -15.29 15.67
C ASP A 78 -7.63 -14.98 16.80
N SER A 79 -6.33 -15.07 16.53
CA SER A 79 -5.24 -14.72 17.42
C SER A 79 -4.99 -13.20 17.51
N PHE A 80 -5.62 -12.39 16.66
CA PHE A 80 -5.40 -10.95 16.65
C PHE A 80 -5.97 -10.30 17.91
N GLY A 81 -5.28 -9.29 18.44
CA GLY A 81 -5.74 -8.54 19.60
C GLY A 81 -7.05 -7.79 19.37
N ASP A 82 -7.60 -7.21 20.44
CA ASP A 82 -8.86 -6.45 20.40
C ASP A 82 -8.74 -5.06 19.73
N SER A 83 -7.54 -4.66 19.31
CA SER A 83 -7.22 -3.35 18.72
C SER A 83 -6.52 -3.53 17.38
N ILE A 84 -6.85 -2.67 16.42
CA ILE A 84 -6.24 -2.69 15.07
C ILE A 84 -4.74 -2.35 15.11
N GLY A 85 -4.31 -1.56 16.09
CA GLY A 85 -2.93 -1.08 16.24
C GLY A 85 -2.46 -0.18 15.10
N ALA A 86 -1.28 0.41 15.26
CA ALA A 86 -0.68 1.31 14.26
C ALA A 86 -0.42 0.59 12.93
N PHE A 87 0.15 -0.62 12.96
CA PHE A 87 0.42 -1.39 11.75
C PHE A 87 -0.86 -1.76 10.99
N GLY A 88 -1.92 -2.18 11.68
CA GLY A 88 -3.20 -2.48 11.03
C GLY A 88 -3.84 -1.23 10.39
N LEU A 89 -3.70 -0.05 10.99
CA LEU A 89 -4.11 1.20 10.34
C LEU A 89 -3.29 1.49 9.07
N ALA A 90 -1.98 1.22 9.10
CA ALA A 90 -1.12 1.38 7.94
C ALA A 90 -1.53 0.44 6.78
N VAL A 91 -1.88 -0.81 7.11
CA VAL A 91 -2.42 -1.79 6.15
C VAL A 91 -3.74 -1.31 5.55
N LEU A 92 -4.66 -0.78 6.36
CA LEU A 92 -5.92 -0.22 5.82
C LEU A 92 -5.64 0.97 4.90
N ALA A 93 -4.76 1.89 5.31
CA ALA A 93 -4.42 3.07 4.52
C ALA A 93 -3.74 2.71 3.19
N HIS A 94 -2.95 1.62 3.15
CA HIS A 94 -2.40 1.05 1.92
C HIS A 94 -3.49 0.65 0.93
N GLU A 95 -4.54 -0.04 1.39
CA GLU A 95 -5.68 -0.40 0.54
C GLU A 95 -6.47 0.82 0.04
N TYR A 96 -6.62 1.85 0.90
CA TYR A 96 -7.20 3.12 0.48
C TYR A 96 -6.37 3.81 -0.61
N PHE A 97 -5.04 3.74 -0.52
CA PHE A 97 -4.14 4.29 -1.53
C PHE A 97 -4.42 3.69 -2.90
N HIS A 98 -4.54 2.37 -3.01
CA HIS A 98 -4.91 1.72 -4.28
C HIS A 98 -6.20 2.30 -4.87
N LEU A 99 -7.24 2.47 -4.06
CA LEU A 99 -8.52 3.02 -4.50
C LEU A 99 -8.40 4.48 -4.96
N ILE A 100 -7.66 5.29 -4.22
CA ILE A 100 -7.47 6.72 -4.53
C ILE A 100 -6.64 6.88 -5.81
N LEU A 101 -5.55 6.13 -5.94
CA LEU A 101 -4.70 6.15 -7.14
C LEU A 101 -5.51 5.86 -8.41
N LYS A 102 -6.43 4.89 -8.35
CA LYS A 102 -7.32 4.54 -9.47
C LYS A 102 -8.36 5.61 -9.82
N LYS A 103 -8.51 6.67 -9.03
CA LYS A 103 -9.38 7.82 -9.36
C LYS A 103 -8.68 8.89 -10.21
N ASN A 104 -7.37 8.78 -10.42
CA ASN A 104 -6.62 9.67 -11.30
C ASN A 104 -6.18 8.91 -12.56
N ASP A 105 -6.97 9.03 -13.63
CA ASP A 105 -6.71 8.36 -14.91
C ASP A 105 -5.34 8.73 -15.50
N ALA A 106 -4.91 9.99 -15.34
CA ALA A 106 -3.61 10.43 -15.85
C ALA A 106 -2.45 9.74 -15.12
N LEU A 107 -2.58 9.56 -13.79
CA LEU A 107 -1.59 8.79 -13.02
C LEU A 107 -1.62 7.31 -13.41
N VAL A 108 -2.79 6.72 -13.63
CA VAL A 108 -2.91 5.33 -14.10
C VAL A 108 -2.22 5.14 -15.45
N VAL A 109 -2.47 6.03 -16.41
CA VAL A 109 -1.83 6.02 -17.74
C VAL A 109 -0.31 6.16 -17.61
N LEU A 110 0.16 7.10 -16.78
CA LEU A 110 1.59 7.30 -16.56
C LEU A 110 2.28 6.03 -16.03
N LEU A 111 1.61 5.29 -15.14
CA LEU A 111 2.12 4.02 -14.63
C LEU A 111 2.20 2.94 -15.70
N ASP A 112 1.18 2.85 -16.56
CA ASP A 112 1.18 1.91 -17.68
C ASP A 112 2.28 2.24 -18.69
N GLU A 113 2.52 3.52 -18.97
CA GLU A 113 3.61 4.00 -19.82
C GLU A 113 4.98 3.60 -19.25
N CYS A 114 5.22 3.84 -17.96
CA CYS A 114 6.44 3.41 -17.29
C CYS A 114 6.62 1.89 -17.38
N VAL A 115 5.61 1.09 -17.07
CA VAL A 115 5.71 -0.38 -17.14
C VAL A 115 6.02 -0.85 -18.57
N LYS A 116 5.43 -0.21 -19.58
CA LYS A 116 5.68 -0.53 -20.99
C LYS A 116 7.11 -0.18 -21.42
N GLU A 117 7.60 0.99 -21.03
CA GLU A 117 8.95 1.46 -21.33
C GLU A 117 10.01 0.55 -20.68
N TYR A 118 9.81 0.20 -19.41
CA TYR A 118 10.76 -0.58 -18.62
C TYR A 118 10.42 -2.07 -18.58
N ARG A 119 9.67 -2.59 -19.56
CA ARG A 119 9.19 -3.99 -19.60
C ARG A 119 10.28 -5.04 -19.38
N LYS A 120 11.50 -4.79 -19.88
CA LYS A 120 12.63 -5.72 -19.76
C LYS A 120 13.12 -5.84 -18.32
N MET A 121 13.18 -4.70 -17.62
CA MET A 121 13.53 -4.64 -16.20
C MET A 121 12.49 -5.39 -15.37
N PHE A 122 11.20 -5.11 -15.58
CA PHE A 122 10.13 -5.83 -14.89
C PHE A 122 10.08 -7.34 -15.20
N ALA A 123 10.50 -7.76 -16.40
CA ALA A 123 10.62 -9.17 -16.74
C ALA A 123 11.81 -9.86 -16.06
N ALA A 124 12.89 -9.11 -15.78
CA ALA A 124 14.08 -9.61 -15.10
C ALA A 124 13.88 -9.71 -13.58
N VAL A 125 13.04 -8.85 -12.99
CA VAL A 125 12.64 -8.94 -11.59
C VAL A 125 11.80 -10.21 -11.41
N VAL A 126 12.44 -11.25 -10.88
CA VAL A 126 11.98 -12.65 -10.73
C VAL A 126 10.65 -12.81 -9.96
N TYR A 127 10.11 -11.75 -9.34
CA TYR A 127 8.89 -11.83 -8.52
C TYR A 127 7.57 -12.02 -9.29
N LEU A 128 7.62 -12.10 -10.63
CA LEU A 128 6.48 -12.56 -11.45
C LEU A 128 6.17 -14.06 -11.25
N GLU A 129 7.03 -14.84 -10.60
CA GLU A 129 6.86 -16.29 -10.35
C GLU A 129 5.59 -16.65 -9.54
N LYS A 130 4.87 -15.67 -8.98
CA LYS A 130 3.61 -15.89 -8.25
C LYS A 130 2.36 -15.30 -8.94
N GLY A 131 2.45 -14.89 -10.20
CA GLY A 131 1.29 -14.42 -10.98
C GLY A 131 0.87 -12.96 -10.75
N ILE A 132 1.70 -12.15 -10.10
CA ILE A 132 1.50 -10.69 -9.99
C ILE A 132 1.91 -10.04 -11.31
N SER A 133 1.11 -9.12 -11.86
CA SER A 133 1.49 -8.40 -13.09
C SER A 133 2.52 -7.31 -12.81
N ALA A 134 3.38 -6.98 -13.79
CA ALA A 134 4.35 -5.88 -13.66
C ALA A 134 3.70 -4.55 -13.23
N ARG A 135 2.49 -4.29 -13.73
CA ARG A 135 1.71 -3.11 -13.36
C ARG A 135 1.26 -3.12 -11.91
N LYS A 136 0.80 -4.27 -11.40
CA LYS A 136 0.42 -4.42 -9.99
C LYS A 136 1.65 -4.34 -9.10
N LEU A 137 2.76 -5.01 -9.47
CA LEU A 137 4.03 -4.89 -8.75
C LEU A 137 4.46 -3.42 -8.64
N PHE A 138 4.46 -2.67 -9.74
CA PHE A 138 4.87 -1.27 -9.69
C PHE A 138 3.94 -0.43 -8.80
N GLU A 139 2.63 -0.68 -8.87
CA GLU A 139 1.65 -0.07 -7.96
C GLU A 139 1.98 -0.32 -6.49
N GLU A 140 2.25 -1.58 -6.13
CA GLU A 140 2.64 -1.97 -4.78
C GLU A 140 3.88 -1.22 -4.31
N LEU A 141 4.92 -1.13 -5.15
CA LEU A 141 6.17 -0.47 -4.80
C LEU A 141 5.98 1.04 -4.58
N ILE A 142 5.17 1.69 -5.40
CA ILE A 142 4.85 3.11 -5.24
C ILE A 142 4.10 3.34 -3.94
N ILE A 143 3.04 2.58 -3.69
CA ILE A 143 2.24 2.76 -2.48
C ILE A 143 3.07 2.46 -1.24
N SER A 144 3.81 1.35 -1.25
CA SER A 144 4.70 0.94 -0.14
C SER A 144 5.80 1.95 0.14
N SER A 145 6.25 2.69 -0.88
CA SER A 145 7.21 3.77 -0.68
C SER A 145 6.69 4.92 0.21
N PHE A 146 5.37 5.01 0.39
CA PHE A 146 4.71 5.92 1.31
C PHE A 146 4.11 5.20 2.53
N ILE A 147 3.47 4.03 2.36
CA ILE A 147 2.79 3.27 3.43
C ILE A 147 2.53 1.80 3.02
N PRO A 148 2.65 0.80 3.92
CA PRO A 148 3.03 0.87 5.33
C PRO A 148 4.54 1.02 5.56
N GLU A 149 5.39 0.77 4.58
CA GLU A 149 6.85 0.78 4.76
C GLU A 149 7.47 2.17 4.67
N GLY A 150 6.72 3.17 4.20
CA GLY A 150 7.24 4.48 3.85
C GLY A 150 6.96 5.60 4.85
N TYR A 151 7.20 6.82 4.39
CA TYR A 151 7.22 8.01 5.24
C TYR A 151 5.87 8.36 5.91
N LEU A 152 4.72 8.03 5.30
CA LEU A 152 3.42 8.31 5.94
C LEU A 152 3.20 7.44 7.18
N ALA A 153 3.75 6.23 7.21
CA ALA A 153 3.71 5.37 8.38
C ALA A 153 4.54 5.93 9.53
N GLU A 154 5.71 6.50 9.24
CA GLU A 154 6.53 7.20 10.23
C GLU A 154 5.81 8.46 10.74
N LYS A 155 5.39 9.34 9.82
CA LYS A 155 4.79 10.64 10.11
C LYS A 155 3.52 10.55 10.97
N HIS A 156 2.61 9.63 10.63
CA HIS A 156 1.28 9.58 11.25
C HIS A 156 1.15 8.48 12.31
N LEU A 157 1.91 7.39 12.19
CA LEU A 157 1.72 6.19 12.99
C LEU A 157 2.93 5.85 13.88
N ASN A 158 3.99 6.65 13.83
CA ASN A 158 5.27 6.40 14.51
C ASN A 158 5.85 5.01 14.22
N LEU A 159 5.57 4.46 13.03
CA LEU A 159 6.13 3.20 12.59
C LEU A 159 7.51 3.44 12.00
N VAL A 160 8.49 2.66 12.45
CA VAL A 160 9.86 2.76 11.95
C VAL A 160 9.94 2.16 10.55
N VAL A 161 10.42 2.96 9.59
CA VAL A 161 10.80 2.48 8.25
C VAL A 161 11.99 1.54 8.38
N MET A 162 11.72 0.23 8.44
CA MET A 162 12.78 -0.78 8.42
C MET A 162 13.23 -1.03 6.98
N GLY A 163 14.45 -0.65 6.67
CA GLY A 163 15.07 -1.00 5.40
C GLY A 163 15.34 -2.49 5.29
N ALA A 164 15.28 -3.02 4.06
CA ALA A 164 15.85 -4.31 3.73
C ALA A 164 17.20 -4.10 3.03
N HIS A 165 18.19 -4.96 3.31
CA HIS A 165 19.48 -4.92 2.63
C HIS A 165 19.42 -5.59 1.26
N GLU A 166 18.56 -6.59 1.11
CA GLU A 166 18.37 -7.37 -0.11
C GLU A 166 16.87 -7.57 -0.37
N ALA A 167 16.49 -7.65 -1.65
CA ALA A 167 15.13 -8.00 -2.06
C ALA A 167 15.08 -9.50 -2.34
N THR A 168 14.59 -10.30 -1.40
CA THR A 168 14.43 -11.77 -1.48
C THR A 168 12.97 -12.21 -1.72
N ASP A 169 12.03 -11.30 -1.49
CA ASP A 169 10.59 -11.46 -1.70
C ASP A 169 9.92 -10.09 -1.93
N LEU A 170 8.61 -10.06 -2.17
CA LEU A 170 7.89 -8.80 -2.38
C LEU A 170 7.94 -7.88 -1.16
N SER A 171 7.89 -8.43 0.06
CA SER A 171 7.91 -7.64 1.30
C SER A 171 9.26 -6.94 1.51
N SER A 172 10.36 -7.65 1.30
CA SER A 172 11.71 -7.12 1.34
C SER A 172 11.98 -6.15 0.19
N LEU A 173 11.46 -6.40 -1.01
CA LEU A 173 11.53 -5.43 -2.12
C LEU A 173 10.78 -4.13 -1.80
N ARG A 174 9.56 -4.21 -1.25
CA ARG A 174 8.77 -3.05 -0.79
C ARG A 174 9.55 -2.24 0.24
N ARG A 175 10.11 -2.90 1.26
CA ARG A 175 10.96 -2.28 2.29
C ARG A 175 12.22 -1.64 1.72
N LEU A 176 12.90 -2.33 0.79
CA LEU A 176 14.10 -1.81 0.14
C LEU A 176 13.79 -0.55 -0.66
N VAL A 177 12.74 -0.58 -1.49
CA VAL A 177 12.30 0.59 -2.27
C VAL A 177 11.94 1.75 -1.33
N ALA A 178 11.08 1.51 -0.34
CA ALA A 178 10.66 2.53 0.61
C ALA A 178 11.85 3.19 1.32
N ALA A 179 12.82 2.40 1.80
CA ALA A 179 14.03 2.93 2.43
C ALA A 179 14.90 3.74 1.46
N ARG A 180 15.07 3.28 0.21
CA ARG A 180 15.91 3.96 -0.79
C ARG A 180 15.32 5.27 -1.27
N VAL A 181 13.99 5.39 -1.33
CA VAL A 181 13.31 6.62 -1.75
C VAL A 181 12.78 7.46 -0.58
N ALA A 182 13.09 7.12 0.67
CA ALA A 182 12.51 7.75 1.87
C ALA A 182 12.63 9.29 1.86
N SER A 183 13.80 9.86 1.54
CA SER A 183 13.99 11.31 1.46
C SER A 183 13.10 11.96 0.39
N SER A 184 12.87 11.24 -0.72
CA SER A 184 12.00 11.68 -1.81
C SER A 184 10.53 11.60 -1.41
N ALA A 185 10.12 10.52 -0.76
CA ALA A 185 8.77 10.35 -0.25
C ALA A 185 8.43 11.47 0.73
N LYS A 186 9.37 11.78 1.65
CA LYS A 186 9.28 12.91 2.57
C LYS A 186 9.14 14.24 1.86
N GLU A 187 9.97 14.52 0.87
CA GLU A 187 9.88 15.74 0.06
C GLU A 187 8.48 15.89 -0.55
N TYR A 188 7.92 14.84 -1.15
CA TYR A 188 6.62 14.88 -1.82
C TYR A 188 5.47 15.11 -0.84
N VAL A 189 5.50 14.42 0.30
CA VAL A 189 4.49 14.57 1.36
C VAL A 189 4.53 15.99 1.94
N GLU A 190 5.71 16.47 2.34
CA GLU A 190 5.84 17.77 3.02
C GLU A 190 5.65 18.97 2.08
N SER A 191 5.91 18.80 0.78
CA SER A 191 5.65 19.83 -0.24
C SER A 191 4.26 19.72 -0.89
N ALA A 192 3.41 18.80 -0.42
CA ALA A 192 2.08 18.55 -0.99
C ALA A 192 2.12 18.28 -2.52
N ARG A 193 3.14 17.56 -2.98
CA ARG A 193 3.38 17.30 -4.40
C ARG A 193 2.68 16.02 -4.85
N GLN A 194 2.15 16.05 -6.07
CA GLN A 194 1.58 14.87 -6.73
C GLN A 194 2.69 13.95 -7.22
N ILE A 195 2.47 12.64 -7.16
CA ILE A 195 3.32 11.63 -7.78
C ILE A 195 3.37 11.91 -9.28
N ASP A 196 4.59 12.00 -9.79
CA ASP A 196 4.87 12.29 -11.19
C ASP A 196 5.99 11.39 -11.72
N ARG A 197 6.37 11.60 -12.98
CA ARG A 197 7.40 10.81 -13.65
C ARG A 197 8.75 10.86 -12.94
N THR A 198 9.09 11.97 -12.28
CA THR A 198 10.34 12.10 -11.53
C THR A 198 10.34 11.15 -10.33
N TYR A 199 9.25 11.11 -9.56
CA TYR A 199 9.14 10.16 -8.45
C TYR A 199 9.18 8.69 -8.93
N LEU A 200 8.43 8.39 -9.99
CA LEU A 200 8.41 7.05 -10.59
C LEU A 200 9.79 6.62 -11.09
N GLY A 201 10.54 7.54 -11.70
CA GLY A 201 11.94 7.32 -12.10
C GLY A 201 12.84 6.92 -10.93
N ARG A 202 12.71 7.58 -9.78
CA ARG A 202 13.48 7.23 -8.56
C ARG A 202 13.20 5.80 -8.10
N ILE A 203 11.97 5.32 -8.19
CA ILE A 203 11.64 3.92 -7.87
C ILE A 203 12.27 2.97 -8.89
N LEU A 204 12.18 3.30 -10.18
CA LEU A 204 12.74 2.48 -11.26
C LEU A 204 14.27 2.38 -11.16
N GLU A 205 14.96 3.46 -10.79
CA GLU A 205 16.40 3.45 -10.53
C GLU A 205 16.78 2.47 -9.42
N VAL A 206 15.96 2.36 -8.37
CA VAL A 206 16.18 1.36 -7.30
C VAL A 206 16.04 -0.06 -7.84
N ILE A 207 15.04 -0.30 -8.69
CA ILE A 207 14.80 -1.62 -9.29
C ILE A 207 15.93 -2.00 -10.27
N ASP A 208 16.35 -1.06 -11.12
CA ASP A 208 17.44 -1.27 -12.10
C ASP A 208 18.77 -1.55 -11.41
N GLY A 209 19.03 -0.89 -10.29
CA GLY A 209 20.22 -1.09 -9.47
C GLY A 209 20.24 -2.38 -8.64
N LEU A 210 19.19 -3.21 -8.71
CA LEU A 210 19.22 -4.54 -8.11
C LEU A 210 20.13 -5.43 -8.95
N GLU A 211 21.25 -5.87 -8.39
CA GLU A 211 22.00 -7.01 -8.91
C GLU A 211 21.11 -8.26 -8.78
N LEU A 212 20.26 -8.48 -9.78
CA LEU A 212 19.48 -9.71 -9.89
C LEU A 212 20.47 -10.83 -10.14
N LYS A 213 20.83 -11.57 -9.08
CA LYS A 213 21.54 -12.84 -9.23
C LYS A 213 20.66 -13.71 -10.10
N THR A 214 21.04 -13.88 -11.36
CA THR A 214 20.42 -14.82 -12.28
C THR A 214 20.41 -16.18 -11.57
N PRO A 215 19.25 -16.87 -11.47
CA PRO A 215 19.24 -18.22 -10.94
C PRO A 215 20.22 -19.03 -11.78
N GLN A 216 21.25 -19.58 -11.15
CA GLN A 216 22.11 -20.55 -11.81
C GLN A 216 21.21 -21.73 -12.17
N SER A 217 20.98 -21.93 -13.46
CA SER A 217 20.29 -23.09 -13.99
C SER A 217 21.05 -24.34 -13.54
N THR A 218 20.48 -25.08 -12.58
CA THR A 218 20.87 -26.45 -12.24
C THR A 218 20.20 -27.44 -13.17
#